data_AF-A0A2T7P2F2-F1
#
_entry.id   AF-A0A2T7P2F2-F1
#
_cell.length_a   1.000
_cell.length_b   1.000
_cell.length_c   1.000
_cell.angle_alpha   90.00
_cell.angle_beta   90.00
_cell.angle_gamma   90.00
#
_symmetry.space_group_name_H-M   'P 1'
#
loop_
_entity.id
_entity.type
_entity.pdbx_description
1 polymer ?
#
loop_
_entity_poly.entity_id
_entity_poly.type
_entity_poly.pdbx_seq_one_letter_code
_entity_poly.pdbx_strand_id
1 'polypeptide(L)'
;MTERLEAAQMLVEAHPSCPVWVDTMQNQANFLYGGLYERLYVLLNGRVVYAGERGPQGYSLEEVANWLSTYRYSMPNLSLETFET
;
A
#
# COMPACT_ATOMS: atom_id res chain seq x y z
N MET A 1 -0.82 0.81 -21.89
CA MET A 1 -1.10 1.86 -20.87
C MET A 1 -2.61 2.03 -20.70
N THR A 2 -3.36 2.16 -21.81
CA THR A 2 -4.82 2.30 -21.83
C THR A 2 -5.56 1.32 -20.92
N GLU A 3 -5.38 0.01 -21.12
CA GLU A 3 -6.07 -1.02 -20.31
C GLU A 3 -5.82 -0.90 -18.80
N ARG A 4 -4.62 -0.45 -18.39
CA ARG A 4 -4.31 -0.25 -16.97
C ARG A 4 -5.02 0.95 -16.38
N LEU A 5 -5.11 2.03 -17.16
CA LEU A 5 -5.85 3.22 -16.75
C LEU A 5 -7.34 2.94 -16.68
N GLU A 6 -7.89 2.16 -17.62
CA GLU A 6 -9.29 1.71 -17.59
C GLU A 6 -9.57 0.85 -16.34
N ALA A 7 -8.71 -0.12 -16.05
CA ALA A 7 -8.85 -0.93 -14.83
C ALA A 7 -8.73 -0.10 -13.54
N ALA A 8 -7.80 0.86 -13.50
CA ALA A 8 -7.66 1.77 -12.36
C ALA A 8 -8.87 2.69 -12.21
N GLN A 9 -9.46 3.15 -13.32
CA GLN A 9 -10.67 3.97 -13.32
C GLN A 9 -11.84 3.22 -12.69
N MET A 10 -12.01 1.93 -12.98
CA MET A 10 -13.02 1.09 -12.33
C MET A 10 -12.84 1.04 -10.80
N LEU A 11 -11.59 0.98 -10.31
CA LEU A 11 -11.31 1.02 -8.87
C LEU A 11 -11.62 2.41 -8.28
N VAL A 12 -11.28 3.49 -8.98
CA VAL A 12 -11.58 4.86 -8.54
C VAL A 12 -13.08 5.10 -8.42
N GLU A 13 -13.90 4.53 -9.31
CA GLU A 13 -15.36 4.58 -9.24
C GLU A 13 -15.94 3.89 -8.00
N ALA A 14 -15.18 3.00 -7.34
CA ALA A 14 -15.53 2.44 -6.04
C ALA A 14 -15.25 3.40 -4.86
N HIS A 15 -14.80 4.64 -5.14
CA HIS A 15 -14.53 5.70 -4.16
C HIS A 15 -13.59 5.27 -3.01
N PRO A 16 -12.38 4.78 -3.31
CA PRO A 16 -11.42 4.40 -2.27
C PRO A 16 -11.05 5.61 -1.41
N SER A 17 -10.82 5.39 -0.12
CA SER A 17 -10.41 6.45 0.82
C SER A 17 -8.95 6.88 0.64
N CYS A 18 -8.24 6.38 -0.37
CA CYS A 18 -6.85 6.67 -0.64
C CYS A 18 -6.59 6.88 -2.14
N PRO A 19 -5.53 7.62 -2.52
CA PRO A 19 -5.12 7.76 -3.91
C PRO A 19 -4.75 6.41 -4.54
N VAL A 20 -5.11 6.23 -5.81
CA VAL A 20 -4.77 5.07 -6.61
C VAL A 20 -3.67 5.45 -7.61
N TRP A 21 -2.61 4.66 -7.65
CA TRP A 21 -1.50 4.83 -8.60
C TRP A 21 -1.41 3.63 -9.54
N VAL A 22 -0.99 3.87 -10.78
CA VAL A 22 -0.82 2.84 -11.80
C VAL A 22 0.66 2.64 -12.10
N ASP A 23 1.12 1.39 -12.04
CA ASP A 23 2.51 1.07 -12.38
C ASP A 23 2.79 1.34 -13.87
N THR A 24 4.01 1.76 -14.14
CA THR A 24 4.60 1.90 -15.47
C THR A 24 4.44 0.63 -16.30
N MET A 25 4.37 0.75 -17.62
CA MET A 25 4.27 -0.41 -18.51
C MET A 25 5.45 -1.39 -18.37
N GLN A 26 6.59 -0.94 -17.84
CA GLN A 26 7.77 -1.75 -17.53
C GLN A 26 7.61 -2.56 -16.23
N ASN A 27 6.49 -2.43 -15.52
CA ASN A 27 6.24 -3.10 -14.23
C ASN A 27 7.30 -2.76 -13.17
N GLN A 28 7.79 -1.53 -13.17
CA GLN A 28 8.93 -1.14 -12.33
C GLN A 28 8.62 -1.31 -10.84
N ALA A 29 7.44 -0.86 -10.37
CA ALA A 29 7.06 -1.02 -8.98
C ALA A 29 6.83 -2.49 -8.64
N ASN A 30 6.16 -3.24 -9.52
CA ASN A 30 5.94 -4.67 -9.36
C ASN A 30 7.25 -5.44 -9.22
N PHE A 31 8.24 -5.14 -10.06
CA PHE A 31 9.55 -5.78 -10.05
C PHE A 31 10.34 -5.46 -8.78
N LEU A 32 10.41 -4.17 -8.41
CA LEU A 32 11.19 -3.72 -7.25
C LEU A 32 10.59 -4.19 -5.91
N TYR A 33 9.26 -4.26 -5.82
CA TYR A 33 8.55 -4.66 -4.61
C TYR A 33 7.98 -6.08 -4.68
N GLY A 34 8.35 -6.88 -5.70
CA GLY A 34 7.86 -8.26 -5.86
C GLY A 34 6.33 -8.39 -5.73
N GLY A 35 5.59 -7.42 -6.29
CA GLY A 35 4.14 -7.26 -6.14
C GLY A 35 3.33 -8.09 -7.15
N LEU A 36 3.89 -9.19 -7.67
CA LEU A 36 3.12 -10.11 -8.52
C LEU A 36 1.91 -10.60 -7.71
N TYR A 37 0.71 -10.41 -8.28
CA TYR A 37 -0.61 -10.51 -7.63
C TYR A 37 -0.93 -9.31 -6.73
N GLU A 38 -0.97 -9.52 -5.41
CA GLU A 38 -1.26 -8.52 -4.40
C GLU A 38 -0.25 -8.67 -3.26
N ARG A 39 0.12 -7.54 -2.65
CA ARG A 39 1.09 -7.50 -1.55
C ARG A 39 0.98 -6.20 -0.77
N LEU A 40 1.05 -6.30 0.56
CA LEU A 40 1.02 -5.15 1.46
C LEU A 40 2.43 -4.81 1.94
N TYR A 41 2.71 -3.51 2.01
CA TYR A 41 3.96 -2.94 2.50
C TYR A 41 3.67 -1.79 3.45
N VAL A 42 4.52 -1.62 4.46
CA VAL A 42 4.59 -0.36 5.21
C VAL A 42 5.96 0.26 5.00
N LEU A 43 5.95 1.53 4.62
CA LEU A 43 7.13 2.34 4.37
C LEU A 43 7.21 3.43 5.44
N LEU A 44 8.38 3.58 6.07
CA LEU A 44 8.64 4.63 7.04
C LEU A 44 10.03 5.22 6.78
N ASN A 45 10.12 6.54 6.64
CA ASN A 45 11.38 7.27 6.38
C ASN A 45 12.18 6.67 5.21
N GLY A 46 11.48 6.33 4.11
CA GLY A 46 12.08 5.76 2.90
C GLY A 46 12.55 4.30 3.03
N ARG A 47 12.17 3.58 4.10
CA ARG A 47 12.54 2.18 4.32
C ARG A 47 11.29 1.31 4.44
N VAL A 48 11.40 0.08 3.94
CA VAL A 48 10.40 -0.97 4.18
C VAL A 48 10.53 -1.45 5.63
N VAL A 49 9.47 -1.26 6.41
CA VAL A 49 9.39 -1.65 7.83
C VAL A 49 8.42 -2.80 8.08
N TYR A 50 7.59 -3.13 7.08
CA TYR A 50 6.81 -4.34 6.99
C TYR A 50 6.67 -4.74 5.52
N ALA A 51 6.84 -6.04 5.24
CA ALA A 51 6.61 -6.64 3.93
C ALA A 51 5.77 -7.90 4.13
N GLY A 52 4.51 -7.86 3.69
CA GLY A 52 3.63 -9.01 3.77
C GLY A 52 4.08 -10.16 2.88
N GLU A 53 3.51 -11.34 3.09
CA GLU A 53 3.70 -12.50 2.23
C GLU A 53 3.05 -12.29 0.85
N ARG A 54 3.38 -13.15 -0.11
CA ARG A 54 2.79 -13.08 -1.46
C ARG A 54 1.32 -13.51 -1.43
N GLY A 55 0.45 -12.73 -2.05
CA GLY A 55 -0.95 -13.08 -2.20
C GLY A 55 -1.21 -14.24 -3.18
N PRO A 56 -2.43 -14.79 -3.18
CA PRO A 56 -3.57 -14.34 -2.37
C PRO A 56 -3.54 -14.84 -0.92
N GLN A 57 -2.88 -15.96 -0.62
CA GLN A 57 -2.89 -16.54 0.73
C GLN A 57 -2.16 -15.67 1.77
N GLY A 58 -1.15 -14.91 1.35
CA GLY A 58 -0.38 -14.02 2.23
C GLY A 58 -1.00 -12.64 2.45
N TYR A 59 -2.17 -12.35 1.88
CA TYR A 59 -2.83 -11.06 2.06
C TYR A 59 -3.49 -10.98 3.45
N SER A 60 -2.83 -10.30 4.39
CA SER A 60 -3.31 -10.14 5.76
C SER A 60 -3.39 -8.67 6.16
N LEU A 61 -4.62 -8.14 6.22
CA LEU A 61 -4.88 -6.81 6.78
C LEU A 61 -4.64 -6.77 8.30
N GLU A 62 -4.78 -7.91 8.98
CA GLU A 62 -4.55 -8.03 10.42
C GLU A 62 -3.09 -7.74 10.78
N GLU A 63 -2.14 -8.28 10.01
CA GLU A 63 -0.71 -8.04 10.24
C GLU A 63 -0.34 -6.56 10.08
N VAL A 64 -0.88 -5.89 9.05
CA VAL A 64 -0.68 -4.46 8.84
C VAL A 64 -1.32 -3.65 9.97
N ALA A 65 -2.54 -3.99 10.38
CA ALA A 65 -3.22 -3.32 11.49
C ALA A 65 -2.46 -3.46 12.81
N ASN A 66 -1.91 -4.65 13.08
CA ASN A 66 -1.07 -4.91 14.24
C ASN A 66 0.21 -4.06 14.20
N TRP A 67 0.90 -4.03 13.05
CA TRP A 67 2.09 -3.21 12.88
C TRP A 67 1.79 -1.72 13.14
N LEU A 68 0.72 -1.19 12.54
CA LEU A 68 0.32 0.22 12.69
C LEU A 68 -0.06 0.55 14.14
N SER A 69 -0.74 -0.38 14.82
CA SER A 69 -1.12 -0.23 16.23
C SER A 69 0.13 -0.19 17.12
N THR A 70 1.04 -1.15 16.96
CA THR A 70 2.31 -1.17 17.71
C THR A 70 3.11 0.11 17.49
N TYR A 71 3.20 0.58 16.25
CA TYR A 71 3.87 1.83 15.93
C TYR A 71 3.21 3.03 16.63
N ARG A 72 1.87 3.13 16.58
CA ARG A 72 1.12 4.19 17.26
C ARG A 72 1.34 4.17 18.78
N TYR A 73 1.31 2.99 19.42
CA TYR A 73 1.56 2.89 20.87
C TYR A 73 3.00 3.23 21.24
N SER A 74 3.96 2.95 20.36
CA SER A 74 5.36 3.35 20.56
C SER A 74 5.59 4.86 20.41
N MET A 75 4.63 5.60 19.85
CA MET A 75 4.68 7.06 19.69
C MET A 75 3.42 7.75 20.23
N PRO A 76 3.36 8.01 21.54
CA PRO A 76 2.15 8.53 22.19
C PRO A 76 1.66 9.91 21.72
N ASN A 77 2.44 10.64 20.90
CA ASN A 77 2.14 12.03 20.48
C ASN A 77 1.94 12.23 18.97
N LEU A 78 1.76 11.18 18.16
CA LEU A 78 1.50 11.37 16.72
C LEU A 78 0.01 11.74 16.49
N SER A 79 -0.30 13.03 16.33
CA SER A 79 -1.61 13.48 15.84
C SER A 79 -1.72 13.21 14.33
N LEU A 80 -2.91 12.82 13.87
CA LEU A 80 -3.19 12.45 12.47
C LEU A 80 -3.23 13.66 11.51
N GLU A 81 -2.83 14.85 11.93
CA GLU A 81 -3.03 16.10 11.20
C GLU A 81 -1.94 16.41 10.15
N THR A 82 -0.89 15.60 10.01
CA THR A 82 0.25 15.93 9.12
C THR A 82 0.21 15.33 7.72
N PHE A 83 -0.94 14.86 7.23
CA PHE A 83 -1.07 14.42 5.83
C PHE A 83 -2.03 15.32 5.07
N GLU A 84 -1.72 16.62 5.01
CA GLU A 84 -2.20 17.49 3.94
C GLU A 84 -1.15 17.54 2.83
N THR A 85 -1.58 17.22 1.61
CA THR A 85 -0.91 17.60 0.35
C THR A 85 -1.92 18.28 -0.53
#